data_AF-A0AB37UCV3-F1
#
_entry.id   AF-A0AB37UCV3-F1
#
_cell.length_a   1.000
_cell.length_b   1.000
_cell.length_c   1.000
_cell.angle_alpha   90.00
_cell.angle_beta   90.00
_cell.angle_gamma   90.00
#
_symmetry.space_group_name_H-M   'P 1'
#
loop_
_entity.id
_entity.type
_entity.pdbx_description
1 polymer ?
#
loop_
_entity_poly.entity_id
_entity_poly.type
_entity_poly.pdbx_seq_one_letter_code
_entity_poly.pdbx_strand_id
1 'polypeptide(L)'
;MAYKSEKSLIRSPIALSRLCLVTAITTLFLTVQGQEVVKTGKRRLVDCHTFRGNSYLRLGWEWVKGVLSRGWRLFPTLCLCGDVAPEPAIASQKQTQKFLEREFQVRNFSFAL
;
A
#
# COMPACT_ATOMS: atom_id res chain seq x y z
N MET A 1 -3.04 -24.41 5.95
CA MET A 1 -3.07 -24.13 4.49
C MET A 1 -1.64 -24.23 3.97
N ALA A 2 -1.21 -25.41 3.54
CA ALA A 2 0.15 -25.66 3.08
C ALA A 2 0.31 -25.19 1.63
N TYR A 3 1.21 -24.23 1.40
CA TYR A 3 1.50 -23.70 0.08
C TYR A 3 2.27 -24.74 -0.74
N LYS A 4 1.69 -25.16 -1.86
CA LYS A 4 2.21 -26.17 -2.78
C LYS A 4 3.43 -25.64 -3.55
N SER A 5 4.59 -25.70 -2.92
CA SER A 5 5.92 -25.33 -3.47
C SER A 5 6.55 -26.39 -4.40
N GLU A 6 5.79 -27.33 -4.96
CA GLU A 6 6.37 -28.50 -5.63
C GLU A 6 6.63 -28.36 -7.13
N LYS A 7 6.37 -27.20 -7.76
CA LYS A 7 6.49 -27.06 -9.23
C LYS A 7 7.52 -26.06 -9.75
N SER A 8 8.21 -25.32 -8.89
CA SER A 8 9.31 -24.43 -9.33
C SER A 8 10.66 -25.09 -9.04
N LEU A 9 11.42 -25.34 -10.11
CA LEU A 9 12.76 -25.94 -10.16
C LEU A 9 13.88 -25.16 -9.43
N ILE A 10 13.59 -24.42 -8.35
CA ILE A 10 14.60 -23.70 -7.56
C ILE A 10 15.13 -24.66 -6.49
N ARG A 11 15.98 -25.59 -6.93
CA ARG A 11 16.47 -26.77 -6.18
C ARG A 11 17.60 -26.47 -5.17
N SER A 12 17.58 -25.30 -4.53
CA SER A 12 18.53 -24.99 -3.45
C SER A 12 17.87 -24.12 -2.37
N PRO A 13 17.83 -24.57 -1.11
CA PRO A 13 17.25 -23.79 0.00
C PRO A 13 17.96 -22.45 0.17
N ILE A 14 19.27 -22.39 -0.09
CA ILE A 14 20.09 -21.17 -0.05
C ILE A 14 19.65 -20.17 -1.12
N ALA A 15 19.35 -20.65 -2.33
CA ALA A 15 18.88 -19.78 -3.41
C ALA A 15 17.50 -19.18 -3.09
N LEU A 16 16.61 -19.98 -2.50
CA LEU A 16 15.29 -19.52 -2.07
C LEU A 16 15.39 -18.49 -0.93
N SER A 17 16.24 -18.73 0.07
CA SER A 17 16.48 -17.77 1.16
C SER A 17 17.02 -16.44 0.65
N ARG A 18 17.99 -16.46 -0.28
CA ARG A 18 18.54 -15.24 -0.89
C ARG A 18 17.51 -14.49 -1.71
N LEU A 19 16.71 -15.20 -2.49
CA LEU A 19 15.62 -14.58 -3.26
C LEU A 19 14.59 -13.95 -2.32
N CYS A 20 14.18 -14.66 -1.27
CA CYS A 20 13.25 -14.15 -0.27
C CYS A 20 13.79 -12.87 0.39
N LEU A 21 15.07 -12.86 0.78
CA LEU A 21 15.72 -11.69 1.37
C LEU A 21 15.69 -10.49 0.41
N VAL A 22 16.07 -10.69 -0.86
CA VAL A 22 16.03 -9.63 -1.89
C VAL A 22 14.61 -9.11 -2.08
N THR A 23 13.61 -10.00 -2.16
CA THR A 23 12.21 -9.58 -2.29
C THR A 23 11.72 -8.82 -1.06
N ALA A 24 12.08 -9.25 0.15
CA ALA A 24 11.69 -8.58 1.40
C ALA A 24 12.28 -7.17 1.49
N ILE A 25 13.58 -7.03 1.18
CA ILE A 25 14.26 -5.73 1.16
C ILE A 25 13.65 -4.82 0.09
N THR A 26 13.38 -5.35 -1.10
CA THR A 26 12.76 -4.58 -2.19
C THR A 26 11.35 -4.12 -1.82
N THR A 27 10.53 -5.01 -1.25
CA THR A 27 9.18 -4.69 -0.77
C THR A 27 9.22 -3.61 0.32
N LEU A 28 10.14 -3.71 1.27
CA LEU A 28 10.31 -2.71 2.33
C LEU A 28 10.71 -1.36 1.74
N PHE A 29 11.72 -1.34 0.86
CA PHE A 29 12.19 -0.13 0.20
C PHE A 29 11.08 0.57 -0.58
N LEU A 30 10.36 -0.15 -1.43
CA LEU A 30 9.26 0.42 -2.21
C LEU A 30 8.11 0.91 -1.31
N THR A 31 7.79 0.19 -0.25
CA THR A 31 6.73 0.59 0.69
C THR A 31 7.07 1.89 1.39
N VAL A 32 8.32 2.05 1.87
CA VAL A 32 8.79 3.29 2.48
C VAL A 32 8.73 4.45 1.48
N GLN A 33 9.28 4.27 0.27
CA GLN A 33 9.25 5.33 -0.76
C GLN A 33 7.82 5.75 -1.07
N GLY A 34 6.89 4.80 -1.21
CA GLY A 34 5.49 5.11 -1.46
C GLY A 34 4.79 5.79 -0.29
N GLN A 35 5.17 5.49 0.96
CA GLN A 35 4.65 6.18 2.13
C GLN A 35 5.13 7.64 2.15
N GLU A 36 6.40 7.90 1.83
CA GLU A 36 6.95 9.26 1.74
C GLU A 36 6.35 10.07 0.58
N VAL A 37 6.01 9.42 -0.54
CA VAL A 37 5.25 10.07 -1.63
C VAL A 37 3.90 10.57 -1.14
N VAL A 38 3.22 9.81 -0.27
CA VAL A 38 1.94 10.23 0.32
C VAL A 38 2.15 11.34 1.36
N LYS A 39 3.12 11.20 2.27
CA LYS A 39 3.44 12.23 3.29
C LYS A 39 3.81 13.57 2.66
N THR A 40 4.57 13.55 1.56
CA THR A 40 4.99 14.78 0.87
C THR A 40 3.94 15.35 -0.09
N GLY A 41 2.74 14.76 -0.16
CA GLY A 41 1.65 15.22 -1.03
C GLY A 41 1.92 15.01 -2.53
N LYS A 42 2.99 14.29 -2.90
CA LYS A 42 3.39 14.04 -4.29
C LYS A 42 2.61 12.89 -4.94
N ARG A 43 1.63 12.34 -4.25
CA ARG A 43 0.80 11.24 -4.72
C ARG A 43 0.20 11.49 -6.11
N ARG A 44 -0.27 12.72 -6.39
CA ARG A 44 -0.85 13.07 -7.70
C ARG A 44 0.12 12.96 -8.88
N LEU A 45 1.44 12.96 -8.62
CA LEU A 45 2.45 12.78 -9.67
C LEU A 45 2.59 11.34 -10.13
N VAL A 46 2.23 10.38 -9.26
CA VAL A 46 2.33 8.94 -9.54
C VAL A 46 0.96 8.25 -9.64
N ASP A 47 -0.06 8.86 -9.06
CA ASP A 47 -1.42 8.33 -8.98
C ASP A 47 -2.41 9.49 -9.15
N CYS A 48 -2.96 9.63 -10.35
CA CYS A 48 -3.97 10.64 -10.66
C CYS A 48 -5.34 10.34 -10.01
N HIS A 49 -5.49 9.18 -9.36
CA HIS A 49 -6.77 8.77 -8.80
C HIS A 49 -7.09 9.53 -7.49
N THR A 50 -8.30 10.08 -7.40
CA THR A 50 -8.76 10.88 -6.25
C THR A 50 -8.88 10.06 -4.97
N PHE A 51 -9.18 8.76 -5.07
CA PHE A 51 -9.30 7.84 -3.93
C PHE A 51 -8.13 6.90 -3.81
N ARG A 52 -7.87 6.37 -2.60
CA ARG A 52 -6.75 5.46 -2.28
C ARG A 52 -6.86 4.08 -2.95
N GLY A 53 -6.69 4.00 -4.27
CA GLY A 53 -6.72 2.74 -5.00
C GLY A 53 -5.41 1.95 -4.95
N ASN A 54 -4.27 2.65 -4.83
CA ASN A 54 -2.95 2.03 -4.91
C ASN A 54 -2.30 1.82 -3.54
N SER A 55 -1.68 0.64 -3.36
CA SER A 55 -0.86 0.34 -2.19
C SER A 55 0.41 1.21 -2.16
N TYR A 56 0.99 1.44 -0.97
CA TYR A 56 2.26 2.16 -0.85
C TYR A 56 3.37 1.51 -1.70
N LEU A 57 3.42 0.18 -1.77
CA LEU A 57 4.37 -0.52 -2.64
C LEU A 57 4.22 -0.11 -4.11
N ARG A 58 2.98 0.00 -4.60
CA ARG A 58 2.73 0.42 -6.00
C ARG A 58 3.10 1.88 -6.21
N LEU A 59 2.76 2.77 -5.28
CA LEU A 59 3.13 4.19 -5.33
C LEU A 59 4.65 4.38 -5.34
N GLY A 60 5.38 3.63 -4.49
CA GLY A 60 6.83 3.66 -4.45
C GLY A 60 7.46 3.14 -5.74
N TRP A 61 6.87 2.12 -6.36
CA TRP A 61 7.33 1.61 -7.65
C TRP A 61 7.19 2.64 -8.78
N GLU A 62 6.03 3.29 -8.89
CA GLU A 62 5.85 4.35 -9.89
C GLU A 62 6.75 5.56 -9.62
N TRP A 63 7.03 5.87 -8.34
CA TRP A 63 8.00 6.90 -7.99
C TRP A 63 9.42 6.55 -8.43
N VAL A 64 9.89 5.33 -8.17
CA VAL A 64 11.21 4.84 -8.60
C VAL A 64 11.33 4.85 -10.12
N LYS A 65 10.28 4.49 -10.87
CA LYS A 65 10.28 4.67 -12.33
C LYS A 65 10.41 6.14 -12.72
N GLY A 66 9.71 7.04 -12.03
CA GLY A 66 9.83 8.49 -12.24
C GLY A 66 11.24 9.02 -11.95
N VAL A 67 11.91 8.50 -10.92
CA VAL A 67 13.32 8.77 -10.63
C VAL A 67 14.20 8.37 -11.81
N LEU A 68 14.02 7.15 -12.34
CA LEU A 68 14.83 6.63 -13.45
C LEU A 68 14.55 7.32 -14.79
N SER A 69 13.29 7.64 -15.08
CA SER A 69 12.88 8.18 -16.37
C SER A 69 12.89 9.72 -16.44
N ARG A 70 12.60 10.39 -15.31
CA ARG A 70 12.43 11.85 -15.23
C ARG A 70 13.46 12.53 -14.33
N GLY A 71 14.39 11.79 -13.74
CA GLY A 71 15.43 12.33 -12.87
C GLY A 71 14.91 12.85 -11.52
N TRP A 72 13.78 12.34 -11.03
CA TRP A 72 13.31 12.67 -9.68
C TRP A 72 14.30 12.20 -8.62
N ARG A 73 14.19 12.73 -7.40
CA ARG A 73 15.04 12.32 -6.27
C ARG A 73 14.34 11.25 -5.44
N LEU A 74 15.11 10.26 -5.01
CA LEU A 74 14.66 9.30 -3.99
C LEU A 74 14.54 9.99 -2.64
N PHE A 75 13.64 9.50 -1.81
CA PHE A 75 13.57 9.92 -0.42
C PHE A 75 14.70 9.23 0.36
N PRO A 76 15.54 9.97 1.11
CA PRO A 76 16.62 9.39 1.89
C PRO A 76 16.12 8.68 3.16
N THR A 77 14.88 8.94 3.56
CA THR A 77 14.30 8.47 4.81
C THR A 77 13.82 7.03 4.72
N LEU A 78 14.27 6.17 5.64
CA LEU A 78 13.82 4.79 5.82
C LEU A 78 12.94 4.63 7.08
N CYS A 79 11.85 5.40 7.17
CA CYS A 79 10.94 5.31 8.31
C CYS A 79 9.55 4.82 7.88
N LEU A 80 9.12 3.70 8.45
CA LEU A 80 7.71 3.31 8.45
C LEU A 80 7.02 4.05 9.59
N CYS A 81 6.28 5.11 9.28
CA CYS A 81 5.42 5.74 10.28
C CYS A 81 4.10 5.00 10.28
N GLY A 82 3.70 4.45 11.42
CA GLY A 82 2.34 3.96 11.65
C GLY A 82 1.34 5.10 11.92
N ASP A 83 1.57 6.28 11.34
CA ASP A 83 0.67 7.41 11.53
C ASP A 83 -0.70 7.14 10.90
N VAL A 84 -1.70 7.85 11.47
CA VAL A 84 -3.13 7.94 11.14
C VAL A 84 -3.60 6.99 10.04
N ALA A 85 -4.56 6.15 10.41
CA ALA A 85 -5.22 5.19 9.52
C ALA A 85 -5.38 5.78 8.11
N PRO A 86 -4.77 5.16 7.09
CA PRO A 86 -4.71 5.76 5.78
C PRO A 86 -6.13 5.93 5.21
N GLU A 87 -6.31 6.98 4.39
CA GLU A 87 -7.60 7.23 3.73
C GLU A 87 -8.16 5.94 3.10
N PRO A 88 -9.46 5.67 3.27
CA PRO A 88 -10.03 4.40 2.84
C PRO A 88 -9.86 4.19 1.34
N ALA A 89 -9.56 2.94 0.97
CA ALA A 89 -9.49 2.54 -0.42
C ALA A 89 -10.91 2.44 -0.99
N ILE A 90 -11.28 3.39 -1.85
CA ILE A 90 -12.62 3.46 -2.44
C ILE A 90 -12.55 3.06 -3.91
N ALA A 91 -13.10 1.89 -4.22
CA ALA A 91 -13.27 1.41 -5.59
C ALA A 91 -14.57 1.94 -6.23
N SER A 92 -15.60 2.23 -5.42
CA SER A 92 -16.89 2.75 -5.89
C SER A 92 -17.63 3.49 -4.77
N GLN A 93 -18.21 4.64 -5.10
CA GLN A 93 -19.02 5.42 -4.15
C GLN A 93 -20.22 4.62 -3.60
N LYS A 94 -20.86 3.78 -4.44
CA LYS A 94 -21.97 2.92 -4.02
C LYS A 94 -21.54 1.86 -3.00
N GLN A 95 -20.31 1.35 -3.11
CA GLN A 95 -19.76 0.39 -2.15
C GLN A 95 -19.37 1.08 -0.84
N THR A 96 -18.81 2.30 -0.92
CA THR A 96 -18.51 3.11 0.26
C THR A 96 -19.75 3.42 1.07
N GLN A 97 -20.85 3.79 0.41
CA GLN A 97 -22.13 4.04 1.08
C GLN A 97 -22.61 2.81 1.87
N LYS A 98 -22.61 1.62 1.24
CA LYS A 98 -22.96 0.35 1.90
C LYS A 98 -21.97 -0.08 2.99
N PHE A 99 -20.73 0.40 2.95
CA PHE A 99 -19.73 0.13 3.99
C PHE A 99 -19.98 1.03 5.21
N LEU A 100 -20.21 2.33 4.99
CA LEU A 100 -20.54 3.30 6.04
C LEU A 100 -21.85 2.94 6.76
N GLU A 101 -22.88 2.48 6.02
CA GLU A 101 -24.13 1.98 6.59
C GLU A 101 -23.97 0.73 7.48
N ARG A 102 -22.91 -0.07 7.27
CA ARG A 102 -22.60 -1.23 8.10
C ARG A 102 -21.79 -0.86 9.34
N GLU A 103 -20.88 0.11 9.25
CA GLU A 103 -20.06 0.53 10.39
C GLU A 103 -20.82 1.42 11.38
N PHE A 104 -21.80 2.21 10.94
CA PHE A 104 -22.58 3.09 11.80
C PHE A 104 -24.08 2.76 11.72
N GLN A 105 -24.57 1.89 12.62
CA GLN A 105 -25.97 1.88 13.02
C GLN A 105 -26.16 2.75 14.26
N VAL A 106 -26.53 4.02 14.06
CA VAL A 106 -26.98 4.88 15.17
C VAL A 106 -28.39 4.43 15.57
N ARG A 107 -28.49 3.58 16.59
CA ARG A 107 -29.78 3.29 17.23
C ARG A 107 -30.13 4.47 18.13
N ASN A 108 -30.95 5.39 17.62
CA ASN A 108 -31.61 6.38 18.46
C ASN A 108 -32.64 5.65 19.33
N PHE A 109 -32.32 5.44 20.60
CA PHE A 109 -33.30 5.04 21.60
C PHE A 109 -33.97 6.31 22.12
N SER A 110 -35.18 6.59 21.64
CA SER A 110 -36.05 7.57 22.27
C SER A 110 -36.64 6.91 23.53
N PHE A 111 -36.21 7.36 24.70
CA PHE A 111 -36.94 7.08 25.94
C PHE A 111 -38.13 8.03 26.01
N ALA A 112 -39.34 7.47 25.91
CA ALA A 112 -40.56 8.19 26.29
C ALA A 112 -40.60 8.25 27.82
N LEU A 113 -40.68 9.46 28.36
CA LEU A 113 -40.93 9.76 29.78
C LEU A 113 -42.41 9.53 30.11
#